data_AF-A0A914RED3-F1
#
_entry.id   AF-A0A914RED3-F1
#
_cell.length_a   1.000
_cell.length_b   1.000
_cell.length_c   1.000
_cell.angle_alpha   90.00
_cell.angle_beta   90.00
_cell.angle_gamma   90.00
#
_symmetry.space_group_name_H-M   'P 1'
#
loop_
_entity.id
_entity.type
_entity.pdbx_description
1 polymer ?
#
loop_
_entity_poly.entity_id
_entity_poly.type
_entity_poly.pdbx_seq_one_letter_code
_entity_poly.pdbx_strand_id
1 'polypeptide(L)'
;VFAVGHLSWEWRHSLRSVIHPLFIAVAYYLLHFFDVDSNFAVIFVPRLIHVVLFAISDRCFLEMAKHVLSPLEARYALFSYGIPSVLTVQLIPIVGGVVMALRWRGVTLVPLVISLFYIIFHSFLAHKEHRFLLPVIPLLSIYAGYFFVIRCVLIILLLLVNIPLAVYTGLYHQIGPFTASDFIAKHAMITFGKNKHFSVLQLMPCYSMPQYSHMHGLNCTLRALDCSPNLGNIGDFIDESDMFHSNPLAFIKCSRLFHAHFLTSDRQDSYIVVVCRNQTDWINT
;
A
#
# COMPACT_ATOMS: atom_id res chain seq x y z
N VAL A 1 8.07 -12.27 13.96
CA VAL A 1 7.35 -13.56 13.98
C VAL A 1 8.24 -14.66 13.42
N PHE A 2 8.57 -14.64 12.13
CA PHE A 2 9.26 -15.76 11.46
C PHE A 2 10.80 -15.66 11.43
N ALA A 3 11.42 -14.75 12.18
CA ALA A 3 12.87 -14.48 12.19
C ALA A 3 13.51 -14.22 10.81
N VAL A 4 12.71 -13.83 9.82
CA VAL A 4 13.15 -13.44 8.46
C VAL A 4 12.62 -12.05 8.12
N GLY A 5 13.28 -11.37 7.17
CA GLY A 5 12.89 -10.05 6.70
C GLY A 5 13.92 -8.96 6.99
N HIS A 6 13.64 -7.77 6.45
CA HIS A 6 14.44 -6.57 6.67
C HIS A 6 13.59 -5.51 7.36
N LEU A 7 14.12 -4.90 8.43
CA LEU A 7 13.49 -3.76 9.08
C LEU A 7 13.84 -2.48 8.31
N SER A 8 12.82 -1.85 7.71
CA SER A 8 12.98 -0.62 6.96
C SER A 8 13.44 0.54 7.84
N TRP A 9 14.09 1.54 7.22
CA TRP A 9 14.61 2.71 7.90
C TRP A 9 13.51 3.50 8.64
N GLU A 10 12.26 3.50 8.14
CA GLU A 10 11.15 4.20 8.80
C GLU A 10 10.86 3.62 10.19
N TRP A 11 11.00 2.31 10.35
CA TRP A 11 10.80 1.63 11.63
C TRP A 11 11.99 1.81 12.56
N ARG A 12 13.23 1.82 12.03
CA ARG A 12 14.43 2.11 12.82
C ARG A 12 14.38 3.51 13.44
N HIS A 13 13.87 4.48 12.69
CA HIS A 13 13.70 5.86 13.15
C HIS A 13 12.33 6.14 13.80
N SER A 14 11.51 5.12 14.08
CA SER A 14 10.21 5.26 14.76
C SER A 14 9.25 6.26 14.10
N LEU A 15 9.31 6.40 12.77
CA LEU A 15 8.44 7.31 12.01
C LEU A 15 7.04 6.73 11.77
N ARG A 16 6.84 5.43 12.04
CA ARG A 16 5.55 4.75 11.86
C ARG A 16 5.09 4.11 13.17
N SER A 17 3.77 4.18 13.41
CA SER A 17 3.14 3.54 14.57
C SER A 17 3.12 2.02 14.40
N VAL A 18 3.58 1.29 15.42
CA VAL A 18 3.64 -0.17 15.45
C VAL A 18 2.26 -0.81 15.66
N ILE A 19 1.26 -0.03 16.08
CA ILE A 19 -0.07 -0.53 16.47
C ILE A 19 -0.74 -1.30 15.31
N HIS A 20 -0.73 -0.75 14.10
CA HIS A 20 -1.41 -1.39 12.97
C HIS A 20 -0.72 -2.72 12.56
N PRO A 21 0.62 -2.77 12.35
CA PRO A 21 1.28 -4.05 12.09
C PRO A 21 1.23 -5.04 13.26
N LEU A 22 1.09 -4.58 14.51
CA LEU A 22 0.99 -5.45 15.67
C LEU A 22 -0.25 -6.37 15.58
N PHE A 23 -1.40 -5.84 15.15
CA PHE A 23 -2.61 -6.66 14.95
C PHE A 23 -2.38 -7.80 13.95
N ILE A 24 -1.67 -7.51 12.85
CA ILE A 24 -1.32 -8.52 11.84
C ILE A 24 -0.25 -9.49 12.39
N ALA A 25 0.71 -8.99 13.15
CA ALA A 25 1.79 -9.79 13.75
C ALA A 25 1.25 -10.80 14.76
N VAL A 26 0.24 -10.44 15.56
CA VAL A 26 -0.45 -11.37 16.47
C VAL A 26 -1.09 -12.51 15.67
N ALA A 27 -1.77 -12.21 14.56
CA ALA A 27 -2.35 -13.24 13.70
C ALA A 27 -1.28 -14.18 13.12
N TYR A 28 -0.17 -13.63 12.64
CA TYR A 28 0.96 -14.44 12.17
C TYR A 28 1.60 -15.29 13.27
N TYR A 29 1.69 -14.77 14.49
CA TYR A 29 2.19 -15.53 15.63
C TYR A 29 1.30 -16.74 15.93
N LEU A 30 -0.03 -16.58 15.88
CA LEU A 30 -0.98 -17.69 16.03
C LEU A 30 -0.82 -18.72 14.91
N LEU A 31 -0.70 -18.29 13.65
CA LEU A 31 -0.47 -19.21 12.53
C LEU A 31 0.80 -20.05 12.74
N HIS A 32 1.88 -19.40 13.18
CA HIS A 32 3.14 -20.06 13.48
C HIS A 32 3.01 -21.03 14.67
N PHE A 33 2.32 -20.62 15.74
CA PHE A 33 2.12 -21.44 16.93
C PHE A 33 1.35 -22.74 16.63
N PHE A 34 0.39 -22.70 15.70
CA PHE A 34 -0.38 -23.85 15.27
C PHE A 34 0.23 -24.61 14.07
N ASP A 35 1.41 -24.21 13.58
CA ASP A 35 2.09 -24.80 12.42
C ASP A 35 1.21 -24.84 11.14
N VAL A 36 0.39 -23.80 10.96
CA VAL A 36 -0.50 -23.62 9.79
C VAL A 36 -0.07 -22.44 8.91
N ASP A 37 1.16 -21.94 9.10
CA ASP A 37 1.75 -20.80 8.39
C ASP A 37 2.22 -21.16 6.98
N SER A 38 1.27 -21.52 6.11
CA SER A 38 1.52 -21.63 4.67
C SER A 38 1.65 -20.25 4.00
N ASN A 39 2.28 -20.20 2.81
CA ASN A 39 2.36 -18.96 1.99
C ASN A 39 0.96 -18.40 1.71
N PHE A 40 -0.01 -19.30 1.48
CA PHE A 40 -1.41 -18.93 1.33
C PHE A 40 -1.94 -18.23 2.59
N ALA A 41 -1.75 -18.81 3.77
CA ALA A 41 -2.21 -18.22 5.02
C ALA A 41 -1.60 -16.83 5.27
N VAL A 42 -0.28 -16.68 5.09
CA VAL A 42 0.41 -15.40 5.28
C VAL A 42 -0.10 -14.31 4.33
N ILE A 43 -0.46 -14.65 3.09
CA ILE A 43 -1.00 -13.69 2.10
C ILE A 43 -2.46 -13.30 2.41
N PHE A 44 -3.31 -14.27 2.79
CA PHE A 44 -4.76 -14.06 2.87
C PHE A 44 -5.27 -13.67 4.26
N VAL A 45 -4.60 -14.04 5.34
CA VAL A 45 -5.04 -13.71 6.71
C VAL A 45 -5.18 -12.20 6.96
N PRO A 46 -4.22 -11.34 6.58
CA PRO A 46 -4.39 -9.89 6.72
C PRO A 46 -5.60 -9.36 5.95
N ARG A 47 -5.90 -9.95 4.78
CA ARG A 47 -7.07 -9.58 3.97
C ARG A 47 -8.36 -9.92 4.69
N LEU A 48 -8.44 -11.11 5.31
CA LEU A 48 -9.61 -11.52 6.08
C LEU A 48 -9.85 -10.59 7.28
N ILE A 49 -8.79 -10.22 7.99
CA ILE A 49 -8.87 -9.26 9.10
C ILE A 49 -9.42 -7.91 8.60
N HIS A 50 -8.90 -7.42 7.48
CA HIS A 50 -9.42 -6.19 6.87
C HIS A 50 -10.88 -6.30 6.44
N VAL A 51 -11.33 -7.44 5.92
CA VAL A 51 -12.76 -7.66 5.59
C VAL A 51 -13.65 -7.49 6.82
N VAL A 52 -13.24 -8.04 7.97
CA VAL A 52 -13.99 -7.87 9.24
C VAL A 52 -14.01 -6.41 9.68
N LEU A 53 -12.86 -5.73 9.63
CA LEU A 53 -12.77 -4.31 10.00
C LEU A 53 -13.62 -3.41 9.08
N PHE A 54 -13.61 -3.67 7.77
CA PHE A 54 -14.44 -2.95 6.82
C PHE A 54 -15.93 -3.21 7.05
N ALA A 55 -16.34 -4.45 7.33
CA ALA A 55 -17.74 -4.76 7.67
C ALA A 55 -18.22 -4.04 8.94
N ILE A 56 -17.35 -3.92 9.96
CA ILE A 56 -17.64 -3.13 11.17
C ILE A 56 -17.76 -1.64 10.82
N SER A 57 -16.83 -1.12 10.02
CA SER A 57 -16.85 0.27 9.54
C SER A 57 -18.14 0.60 8.80
N ASP A 58 -18.56 -0.26 7.87
CA ASP A 58 -19.79 -0.11 7.07
C ASP A 58 -21.04 -0.10 7.96
N ARG A 59 -21.07 -0.97 8.98
CA ARG A 59 -22.16 -1.00 9.96
C ARG A 59 -22.23 0.29 10.77
N CYS A 60 -21.10 0.75 11.30
CA CYS A 60 -21.01 2.01 12.04
C CYS A 60 -21.43 3.21 11.17
N PHE A 61 -20.99 3.22 9.92
CA PHE A 61 -21.36 4.25 8.95
C PHE A 61 -22.87 4.26 8.69
N LEU A 62 -23.49 3.10 8.48
CA LEU A 62 -24.92 3.00 8.24
C LEU A 62 -25.73 3.51 9.43
N GLU A 63 -25.35 3.14 10.66
CA GLU A 63 -26.02 3.65 11.86
C GLU A 63 -25.85 5.16 12.02
N MET A 64 -24.66 5.70 11.78
CA MET A 64 -24.43 7.15 11.74
C MET A 64 -25.29 7.84 10.68
N ALA A 65 -25.39 7.28 9.47
CA ALA A 65 -26.15 7.86 8.38
C ALA A 65 -27.66 7.92 8.69
N LYS A 66 -28.21 6.92 9.39
CA LYS A 66 -29.62 6.91 9.82
C LYS A 66 -29.96 7.99 10.85
N HIS A 67 -28.97 8.53 11.57
CA HIS A 67 -29.19 9.69 12.45
C HIS A 67 -29.33 11.01 11.68
N VAL A 68 -28.86 11.06 10.43
CA VAL A 68 -28.83 12.28 9.60
C VAL A 68 -29.86 12.23 8.46
N LEU A 69 -30.14 11.03 7.95
CA LEU A 69 -30.95 10.78 6.77
C LEU A 69 -32.08 9.80 7.06
N SER A 70 -33.09 9.75 6.18
CA SER A 70 -34.10 8.70 6.19
C SER A 70 -33.47 7.31 5.93
N PRO A 71 -34.12 6.19 6.33
CA PRO A 71 -33.56 4.85 6.17
C PRO A 71 -33.21 4.47 4.73
N LEU A 72 -33.95 4.98 3.74
CA LEU A 72 -33.68 4.72 2.33
C LEU A 72 -32.46 5.51 1.83
N GLU A 73 -32.37 6.79 2.18
CA GLU A 73 -31.24 7.67 1.87
C GLU A 73 -29.93 7.16 2.48
N ALA A 74 -29.98 6.68 3.72
CA ALA A 74 -28.84 6.10 4.41
C ALA A 74 -28.30 4.85 3.68
N ARG A 75 -29.18 4.02 3.11
CA ARG A 75 -28.77 2.86 2.29
C ARG A 75 -28.11 3.30 0.98
N TYR A 76 -28.62 4.34 0.33
CA TYR A 76 -27.97 4.90 -0.86
C TYR A 76 -26.63 5.56 -0.55
N ALA A 77 -26.49 6.19 0.62
CA ALA A 77 -25.22 6.73 1.09
C ALA A 77 -24.19 5.61 1.31
N LEU A 78 -24.58 4.51 1.97
CA LEU A 78 -23.71 3.34 2.15
C LEU A 78 -23.30 2.72 0.81
N PHE A 79 -24.25 2.59 -0.11
CA PHE A 79 -23.98 2.10 -1.44
C PHE A 79 -22.99 2.99 -2.19
N SER A 80 -23.15 4.31 -2.12
CA SER A 80 -22.20 5.26 -2.72
C SER A 80 -20.82 5.18 -2.06
N TYR A 81 -20.77 4.97 -0.74
CA TYR A 81 -19.51 4.81 0.00
C TYR A 81 -18.75 3.53 -0.37
N GLY A 82 -19.46 2.41 -0.57
CA GLY A 82 -18.86 1.09 -0.82
C GLY A 82 -18.37 0.86 -2.26
N ILE A 83 -18.71 1.74 -3.19
CA ILE A 83 -18.20 1.67 -4.57
C ILE A 83 -16.82 2.34 -4.60
N PRO A 84 -15.81 1.76 -5.28
CA PRO A 84 -14.48 2.37 -5.36
C PRO A 84 -14.63 3.83 -5.74
N SER A 85 -14.15 4.73 -4.89
CA SER A 85 -14.38 6.16 -5.05
C SER A 85 -13.57 6.68 -6.24
N VAL A 86 -14.06 6.43 -7.45
CA VAL A 86 -13.69 7.21 -8.61
C VAL A 86 -14.35 8.55 -8.39
N LEU A 87 -13.60 9.40 -7.68
CA LEU A 87 -14.09 10.68 -7.17
C LEU A 87 -14.80 11.48 -8.28
N THR A 88 -14.39 11.33 -9.54
CA THR A 88 -14.94 12.05 -10.68
C THR A 88 -16.42 11.75 -10.95
N VAL A 89 -16.87 10.48 -10.94
CA VAL A 89 -18.28 10.13 -11.20
C VAL A 89 -19.15 10.44 -9.98
N GLN A 90 -18.60 10.23 -8.80
CA GLN A 90 -19.30 10.44 -7.53
C GLN A 90 -19.39 11.91 -7.13
N LEU A 91 -18.59 12.79 -7.72
CA LEU A 91 -18.65 14.23 -7.46
C LEU A 91 -20.00 14.83 -7.85
N ILE A 92 -20.60 14.37 -8.96
CA ILE A 92 -21.90 14.87 -9.43
C ILE A 92 -23.01 14.68 -8.39
N PRO A 93 -23.27 13.45 -7.88
CA PRO A 93 -24.29 13.25 -6.84
C PRO A 93 -23.91 13.90 -5.51
N ILE A 94 -22.63 13.99 -5.15
CA ILE A 94 -22.20 14.69 -3.92
C ILE A 94 -22.54 16.18 -4.03
N VAL A 95 -22.08 16.87 -5.08
CA VAL A 95 -22.31 18.30 -5.28
C VAL A 95 -23.81 18.58 -5.43
N GLY A 96 -24.51 17.76 -6.22
CA GLY A 96 -25.97 17.87 -6.36
C GLY A 96 -26.70 17.72 -5.02
N GLY A 97 -26.28 16.75 -4.19
CA GLY A 97 -26.81 16.55 -2.84
C GLY A 97 -26.55 17.72 -1.91
N VAL A 98 -25.36 18.32 -1.97
CA VAL A 98 -25.00 19.53 -1.19
C VAL A 98 -25.87 20.72 -1.62
N VAL A 99 -26.04 20.95 -2.92
CA VAL A 99 -26.90 22.03 -3.44
C VAL A 99 -28.35 21.84 -2.98
N MET A 100 -28.85 20.60 -3.02
CA MET A 100 -30.20 20.29 -2.51
C MET A 100 -30.31 20.50 -1.00
N ALA A 101 -29.29 20.11 -0.22
CA ALA A 101 -29.26 20.33 1.22
C ALA A 101 -29.24 21.83 1.57
N LEU A 102 -28.49 22.65 0.83
CA LEU A 102 -28.45 24.10 1.00
C LEU A 102 -29.78 24.78 0.66
N ARG A 103 -30.44 24.33 -0.42
CA ARG A 103 -31.69 24.94 -0.90
C ARG A 103 -32.91 24.55 -0.05
N TRP A 104 -33.02 23.28 0.33
CA TRP A 104 -34.22 22.73 0.97
C TRP A 104 -34.06 22.48 2.47
N ARG A 105 -32.85 22.67 3.02
CA ARG A 105 -32.50 22.49 4.46
C ARG A 105 -32.99 21.17 5.09
N GLY A 106 -33.17 20.12 4.29
CA GLY A 106 -33.64 18.80 4.76
C GLY A 106 -32.58 17.96 5.46
N VAL A 107 -31.29 18.33 5.36
CA VAL A 107 -30.15 17.59 5.91
C VAL A 107 -29.15 18.56 6.54
N THR A 108 -28.51 18.15 7.64
CA THR A 108 -27.50 18.97 8.32
C THR A 108 -26.26 19.23 7.47
N LEU A 109 -25.67 20.43 7.58
CA LEU A 109 -24.42 20.80 6.89
C LEU A 109 -23.15 20.47 7.69
N VAL A 110 -23.29 19.89 8.89
CA VAL A 110 -22.16 19.57 9.77
C VAL A 110 -21.12 18.65 9.09
N PRO A 111 -21.51 17.54 8.42
CA PRO A 111 -20.53 16.70 7.70
C PRO A 111 -19.75 17.47 6.63
N LEU A 112 -20.39 18.40 5.92
CA LEU A 112 -19.75 19.25 4.92
C LEU A 112 -18.73 20.20 5.54
N VAL A 113 -19.08 20.87 6.65
CA VAL A 113 -18.17 21.80 7.33
C VAL A 113 -16.93 21.07 7.86
N ILE A 114 -17.11 19.90 8.47
CA ILE A 114 -15.99 19.06 8.93
C ILE A 114 -15.09 18.65 7.76
N SER A 115 -15.71 18.22 6.65
CA SER A 115 -14.99 17.82 5.43
C SER A 115 -14.17 18.96 4.84
N LEU A 116 -14.76 20.15 4.72
CA LEU A 116 -14.09 21.34 4.20
C LEU A 116 -12.94 21.79 5.10
N PHE A 117 -13.16 21.82 6.42
CA PHE A 117 -12.12 22.16 7.38
C PHE A 117 -10.92 21.20 7.28
N TYR A 118 -11.19 19.90 7.21
CA TYR A 118 -10.14 18.88 7.06
C TYR A 118 -9.35 19.07 5.75
N ILE A 119 -10.05 19.27 4.62
CA ILE A 119 -9.39 19.50 3.31
C ILE A 119 -8.50 20.75 3.37
N ILE A 120 -9.00 21.87 3.91
CA ILE A 120 -8.25 23.12 4.03
C ILE A 120 -6.96 22.90 4.82
N PHE A 121 -7.05 22.23 5.96
CA PHE A 121 -5.87 21.95 6.78
C PHE A 121 -4.85 21.08 6.03
N HIS A 122 -5.31 20.01 5.37
CA HIS A 122 -4.45 19.13 4.58
C HIS A 122 -3.89 19.80 3.31
N SER A 123 -4.51 20.85 2.78
CA SER A 123 -3.97 21.62 1.65
C SER A 123 -2.67 22.36 1.98
N PHE A 124 -2.44 22.71 3.25
CA PHE A 124 -1.22 23.37 3.70
C PHE A 124 -0.04 22.42 3.95
N LEU A 125 -0.26 21.10 3.91
CA LEU A 125 0.83 20.13 4.04
C LEU A 125 1.74 20.16 2.80
N ALA A 126 3.05 20.19 3.04
CA ALA A 126 4.06 20.16 1.99
C ALA A 126 3.94 18.87 1.16
N HIS A 127 3.76 17.73 1.84
CA HIS A 127 3.54 16.43 1.22
C HIS A 127 2.06 16.19 0.95
N LYS A 128 1.70 15.88 -0.30
CA LYS A 128 0.31 15.67 -0.73
C LYS A 128 0.16 14.26 -1.26
N GLU A 129 -0.74 13.50 -0.64
CA GLU A 129 -1.07 12.15 -1.09
C GLU A 129 -2.58 11.97 -1.09
N HIS A 130 -3.09 11.26 -2.09
CA HIS A 130 -4.53 11.02 -2.25
C HIS A 130 -5.13 10.33 -1.00
N ARG A 131 -4.37 9.45 -0.34
CA ARG A 131 -4.84 8.70 0.84
C ARG A 131 -5.22 9.57 2.04
N PHE A 132 -4.70 10.80 2.13
CA PHE A 132 -5.07 11.70 3.22
C PHE A 132 -6.54 12.11 3.18
N LEU A 133 -7.20 12.02 2.02
CA LEU A 133 -8.61 12.38 1.86
C LEU A 133 -9.59 11.23 2.14
N LEU A 134 -9.10 10.00 2.34
CA LEU A 134 -9.96 8.83 2.60
C LEU A 134 -10.96 9.03 3.76
N PRO A 135 -10.60 9.68 4.89
CA PRO A 135 -11.54 9.89 6.00
C PRO A 135 -12.73 10.79 5.67
N VAL A 136 -12.63 11.62 4.62
CA VAL A 136 -13.66 12.58 4.23
C VAL A 136 -14.71 11.95 3.31
N ILE A 137 -14.36 10.90 2.58
CA ILE A 137 -15.23 10.23 1.60
C ILE A 137 -16.55 9.73 2.19
N PRO A 138 -16.60 9.05 3.36
CA PRO A 138 -17.86 8.62 3.96
C PRO A 138 -18.78 9.81 4.28
N LEU A 139 -18.23 10.90 4.83
CA LEU A 139 -19.00 12.09 5.20
C LEU A 139 -19.64 12.76 3.98
N LEU A 140 -18.90 12.87 2.88
CA LEU A 140 -19.43 13.43 1.63
C LEU A 140 -20.47 12.50 0.97
N SER A 141 -20.33 11.19 1.15
CA SER A 141 -21.25 10.19 0.58
C SER A 141 -22.67 10.26 1.18
N ILE A 142 -22.84 10.88 2.36
CA ILE A 142 -24.15 11.22 2.94
C ILE A 142 -24.96 12.08 1.97
N TYR A 143 -24.33 13.10 1.37
CA TYR A 143 -25.01 13.97 0.40
C TYR A 143 -25.34 13.26 -0.90
N ALA A 144 -24.50 12.31 -1.34
CA ALA A 144 -24.81 11.47 -2.50
C ALA A 144 -26.05 10.60 -2.25
N GLY A 145 -26.19 10.02 -1.05
CA GLY A 145 -27.38 9.25 -0.67
C GLY A 145 -28.67 10.06 -0.72
N TYR A 146 -28.64 11.30 -0.22
CA TYR A 146 -29.76 12.25 -0.29
C TYR A 146 -30.16 12.57 -1.75
N PHE A 147 -29.18 12.67 -2.65
CA PHE A 147 -29.42 12.95 -4.07
C PHE A 147 -30.06 11.77 -4.83
N PHE A 148 -29.73 10.53 -4.46
CA PHE A 148 -30.10 9.35 -5.23
C PHE A 148 -31.58 8.93 -5.10
N VAL A 149 -32.28 9.34 -4.04
CA VAL A 149 -33.69 8.95 -3.80
C VAL A 149 -34.58 9.24 -5.00
N ILE A 150 -34.40 10.41 -5.61
CA ILE A 150 -35.23 10.86 -6.74
C ILE A 150 -34.64 10.40 -8.08
N ARG A 151 -33.36 10.05 -8.12
CA ARG A 151 -32.58 9.86 -9.35
C ARG A 151 -31.91 8.49 -9.40
N CYS A 152 -32.67 7.45 -9.07
CA CYS A 152 -32.19 6.06 -9.05
C CYS A 152 -31.57 5.60 -10.38
N VAL A 153 -31.95 6.19 -11.52
CA VAL A 153 -31.34 5.88 -12.83
C VAL A 153 -29.83 6.19 -12.86
N LEU A 154 -29.37 7.22 -12.13
CA LEU A 154 -27.95 7.55 -12.05
C LEU A 154 -27.12 6.50 -11.30
N ILE A 155 -27.76 5.68 -10.46
CA ILE A 155 -27.11 4.54 -9.80
C ILE A 155 -26.66 3.51 -10.84
N ILE A 156 -27.49 3.27 -11.86
CA ILE A 156 -27.17 2.32 -12.94
C ILE A 156 -25.93 2.80 -13.71
N LEU A 157 -25.89 4.08 -14.07
CA LEU A 157 -24.71 4.68 -14.73
C LEU A 157 -23.46 4.57 -13.85
N LEU A 158 -23.59 4.83 -12.55
CA LEU A 158 -22.48 4.76 -11.61
C LEU A 158 -21.95 3.32 -11.48
N LEU A 159 -22.83 2.31 -11.46
CA LEU A 159 -22.45 0.90 -11.49
C LEU A 159 -21.75 0.50 -12.78
N LEU A 160 -22.27 0.93 -13.93
CA LEU A 160 -21.70 0.59 -15.24
C LEU A 160 -20.26 1.10 -15.40
N VAL A 161 -19.92 2.23 -14.78
CA VAL A 161 -18.55 2.77 -14.82
C VAL A 161 -17.65 2.14 -13.76
N ASN A 162 -18.15 1.99 -12.52
CA ASN A 162 -17.30 1.57 -11.42
C ASN A 162 -17.07 0.06 -11.36
N ILE A 163 -18.02 -0.79 -11.79
CA ILE A 163 -17.81 -2.25 -11.77
C ILE A 163 -16.63 -2.66 -12.67
N PRO A 164 -16.57 -2.28 -13.96
CA PRO A 164 -15.44 -2.65 -14.81
C PRO A 164 -14.10 -2.12 -14.27
N LEU A 165 -14.10 -0.89 -13.75
CA LEU A 165 -12.89 -0.34 -13.15
C LEU A 165 -12.48 -1.09 -11.89
N ALA A 166 -13.40 -1.43 -11.00
CA ALA A 166 -13.14 -2.21 -9.80
C ALA A 166 -12.57 -3.59 -10.13
N VAL A 167 -13.12 -4.25 -11.16
CA VAL A 167 -12.64 -5.54 -11.64
C VAL A 167 -11.24 -5.41 -12.24
N TYR A 168 -10.99 -4.40 -13.06
CA TYR A 168 -9.68 -4.15 -13.65
C TYR A 168 -8.63 -3.82 -12.58
N THR A 169 -8.91 -2.88 -11.68
CA THR A 169 -7.96 -2.44 -10.65
C THR A 169 -7.75 -3.48 -9.56
N GLY A 170 -8.79 -4.27 -9.25
CA GLY A 170 -8.72 -5.32 -8.24
C GLY A 170 -8.04 -6.61 -8.71
N LEU A 171 -8.08 -6.94 -10.01
CA LEU A 171 -7.59 -8.22 -10.53
C LEU A 171 -6.37 -8.11 -11.46
N TYR A 172 -6.23 -7.02 -12.22
CA TYR A 172 -5.24 -6.93 -13.30
C TYR A 172 -4.22 -5.82 -13.10
N HIS A 173 -4.65 -4.67 -12.59
CA HIS A 173 -3.75 -3.53 -12.39
C HIS A 173 -2.61 -3.90 -11.44
N GLN A 174 -1.36 -3.65 -11.88
CA GLN A 174 -0.15 -3.92 -11.11
C GLN A 174 0.03 -5.37 -10.63
N ILE A 175 -0.48 -6.37 -11.38
CA ILE A 175 -0.27 -7.79 -11.05
C ILE A 175 1.18 -8.27 -11.25
N GLY A 176 1.97 -7.57 -12.06
CA GLY A 176 3.33 -7.98 -12.47
C GLY A 176 4.26 -8.42 -11.33
N PRO A 177 4.45 -7.61 -10.27
CA PRO A 177 5.31 -7.98 -9.14
C PRO A 177 4.85 -9.25 -8.39
N PHE A 178 3.55 -9.48 -8.29
CA PHE A 178 3.00 -10.68 -7.65
C PHE A 178 3.25 -11.92 -8.50
N THR A 179 2.99 -11.85 -9.80
CA THR A 179 3.26 -12.96 -10.75
C THR A 179 4.74 -13.28 -10.82
N ALA A 180 5.61 -12.27 -10.84
CA ALA A 180 7.06 -12.47 -10.83
C ALA A 180 7.54 -13.16 -9.55
N SER A 181 7.01 -12.75 -8.38
CA SER A 181 7.38 -13.35 -7.09
C SER A 181 6.94 -14.81 -7.01
N ASP A 182 5.72 -15.11 -7.46
CA ASP A 182 5.19 -16.49 -7.52
C ASP A 182 5.98 -17.37 -8.49
N PHE A 183 6.35 -16.84 -9.67
CA PHE A 183 7.19 -17.54 -10.63
C PHE A 183 8.56 -17.88 -10.04
N ILE A 184 9.23 -16.92 -9.39
CA ILE A 184 10.54 -17.15 -8.75
C ILE A 184 10.41 -18.20 -7.65
N ALA A 185 9.39 -18.11 -6.79
CA ALA A 185 9.17 -19.06 -5.71
C ALA A 185 8.98 -20.49 -6.25
N LYS A 186 8.10 -20.68 -7.24
CA LYS A 186 7.84 -21.99 -7.86
C LYS A 186 9.06 -22.55 -8.59
N HIS A 187 9.75 -21.72 -9.37
CA HIS A 187 10.93 -22.15 -10.11
C HIS A 187 12.09 -22.50 -9.17
N ALA A 188 12.30 -21.72 -8.09
CA ALA A 188 13.32 -22.03 -7.09
C ALA A 188 13.02 -23.36 -6.37
N MET A 189 11.75 -23.65 -6.06
CA MET A 189 11.36 -24.94 -5.48
C MET A 189 11.70 -26.12 -6.40
N ILE A 190 11.50 -25.98 -7.72
CA ILE A 190 11.81 -27.02 -8.71
C ILE A 190 13.33 -27.21 -8.87
N THR A 191 14.07 -26.11 -8.98
CA THR A 191 15.50 -26.14 -9.31
C THR A 191 16.38 -26.51 -8.11
N PHE A 192 16.08 -25.97 -6.92
CA PHE A 192 16.94 -26.11 -5.74
C PHE A 192 16.34 -27.08 -4.69
N GLY A 193 15.02 -27.23 -4.64
CA GLY A 193 14.32 -27.92 -3.55
C GLY A 193 14.20 -27.06 -2.29
N LYS A 194 13.40 -27.51 -1.31
CA LYS A 194 13.02 -26.69 -0.13
C LYS A 194 14.20 -26.27 0.75
N ASN A 195 15.23 -27.11 0.86
CA ASN A 195 16.28 -26.96 1.87
C ASN A 195 17.55 -26.27 1.36
N LYS A 196 17.72 -26.13 0.04
CA LYS A 196 18.90 -25.50 -0.53
C LYS A 196 18.76 -23.99 -0.47
N HIS A 197 19.81 -23.34 0.03
CA HIS A 197 19.88 -21.89 0.10
C HIS A 197 20.05 -21.28 -1.29
N PHE A 198 19.26 -20.24 -1.60
CA PHE A 198 19.43 -19.42 -2.79
C PHE A 198 19.23 -17.93 -2.46
N SER A 199 19.84 -17.06 -3.25
CA SER A 199 19.74 -15.61 -3.08
C SER A 199 19.00 -14.96 -4.25
N VAL A 200 18.12 -14.01 -3.97
CA VAL A 200 17.39 -13.24 -4.98
C VAL A 200 17.69 -11.76 -4.78
N LEU A 201 18.26 -11.14 -5.82
CA LEU A 201 18.51 -9.71 -5.88
C LEU A 201 17.46 -9.03 -6.77
N GLN A 202 16.71 -8.09 -6.20
CA GLN A 202 15.66 -7.33 -6.89
C GLN A 202 16.23 -5.98 -7.35
N LEU A 203 16.53 -5.86 -8.64
CA LEU A 203 17.04 -4.65 -9.29
C LEU A 203 15.88 -3.80 -9.83
N MET A 204 15.12 -3.21 -8.92
CA MET A 204 13.92 -2.39 -9.17
C MET A 204 13.71 -1.43 -8.00
N PRO A 205 12.78 -0.45 -8.09
CA PRO A 205 12.55 0.46 -6.97
C PRO A 205 12.26 -0.30 -5.68
N CYS A 206 12.72 0.23 -4.56
CA CYS A 206 12.52 -0.40 -3.26
C CYS A 206 11.04 -0.71 -2.99
N TYR A 207 10.76 -1.80 -2.27
CA TYR A 207 9.41 -2.27 -1.92
C TYR A 207 8.47 -2.57 -3.10
N SER A 208 8.98 -2.72 -4.33
CA SER A 208 8.15 -3.02 -5.51
C SER A 208 7.62 -4.46 -5.55
N MET A 209 8.32 -5.43 -4.95
CA MET A 209 7.92 -6.83 -4.92
C MET A 209 7.53 -7.29 -3.51
N PRO A 210 6.50 -8.15 -3.39
CA PRO A 210 6.17 -8.78 -2.12
C PRO A 210 7.29 -9.76 -1.74
N GLN A 211 8.09 -9.39 -0.75
CA GLN A 211 9.31 -10.08 -0.33
C GLN A 211 9.02 -11.47 0.30
N TYR A 212 9.34 -11.67 1.58
CA TYR A 212 9.23 -12.96 2.25
C TYR A 212 7.80 -13.51 2.34
N SER A 213 6.76 -12.70 2.12
CA SER A 213 5.36 -13.17 2.14
C SER A 213 5.06 -14.19 1.03
N HIS A 214 5.67 -14.05 -0.15
CA HIS A 214 5.48 -14.98 -1.27
C HIS A 214 6.50 -16.12 -1.30
N MET A 215 7.62 -15.94 -0.61
CA MET A 215 8.70 -16.94 -0.48
C MET A 215 8.76 -17.56 0.92
N HIS A 216 7.63 -17.53 1.64
CA HIS A 216 7.55 -18.10 2.98
C HIS A 216 7.88 -19.61 2.95
N GLY A 217 8.56 -20.10 3.98
CA GLY A 217 8.99 -21.50 4.06
C GLY A 217 10.12 -21.93 3.11
N LEU A 218 10.70 -21.01 2.31
CA LEU A 218 11.90 -21.27 1.50
C LEU A 218 13.15 -20.75 2.21
N ASN A 219 14.25 -21.50 2.12
CA ASN A 219 15.55 -21.05 2.60
C ASN A 219 16.18 -20.09 1.58
N CYS A 220 15.81 -18.82 1.63
CA CYS A 220 16.33 -17.82 0.70
C CYS A 220 16.70 -16.49 1.34
N THR A 221 17.69 -15.81 0.75
CA THR A 221 18.06 -14.44 1.09
C THR A 221 17.54 -13.48 0.02
N LEU A 222 16.62 -12.60 0.42
CA LEU A 222 16.07 -11.56 -0.44
C LEU A 222 16.77 -10.22 -0.19
N ARG A 223 17.29 -9.60 -1.25
CA ARG A 223 17.85 -8.23 -1.22
C ARG A 223 17.13 -7.35 -2.24
N ALA A 224 16.60 -6.24 -1.77
CA ALA A 224 16.08 -5.15 -2.62
C ALA A 224 17.04 -3.95 -2.54
N LEU A 225 16.98 -3.07 -3.54
CA LEU A 225 17.74 -1.82 -3.53
C LEU A 225 17.31 -0.95 -2.34
N ASP A 226 18.27 -0.33 -1.65
CA ASP A 226 17.99 0.62 -0.59
C ASP A 226 17.51 1.96 -1.16
N CYS A 227 16.53 2.56 -0.48
CA CYS A 227 15.96 3.87 -0.79
C CYS A 227 15.80 4.71 0.48
N SER A 228 16.67 4.46 1.46
CA SER A 228 16.73 5.27 2.67
C SER A 228 17.09 6.72 2.30
N PRO A 229 16.37 7.72 2.84
CA PRO A 229 16.71 9.12 2.59
C PRO A 229 18.04 9.46 3.26
N ASN A 230 18.52 10.67 3.00
CA ASN A 230 19.77 11.18 3.57
C ASN A 230 19.67 11.43 5.08
N LEU A 231 19.75 10.38 5.88
CA LEU A 231 19.66 10.43 7.34
C LEU A 231 20.91 11.05 7.99
N GLY A 232 22.05 10.98 7.31
CA GLY A 232 23.34 11.53 7.76
C GLY A 232 23.61 12.96 7.32
N ASN A 233 22.67 13.60 6.62
CA ASN A 233 22.80 14.93 6.01
C ASN A 233 24.11 15.10 5.20
N ILE A 234 24.47 14.05 4.46
CA ILE A 234 25.64 14.00 3.59
C ILE A 234 25.36 14.85 2.34
N GLY A 235 26.29 15.73 1.94
CA GLY A 235 26.16 16.48 0.69
C GLY A 235 26.09 15.53 -0.52
N ASP A 236 25.25 15.87 -1.50
CA ASP A 236 25.06 15.09 -2.75
C ASP A 236 24.71 13.60 -2.53
N PHE A 237 23.92 13.31 -1.50
CA PHE A 237 23.45 11.95 -1.25
C PHE A 237 22.49 11.47 -2.34
N ILE A 238 22.83 10.34 -2.96
CA ILE A 238 21.98 9.61 -3.90
C ILE A 238 21.84 8.20 -3.34
N ASP A 239 20.59 7.72 -3.19
CA ASP A 239 20.34 6.37 -2.70
C ASP A 239 20.65 5.29 -3.73
N GLU A 240 20.71 4.03 -3.28
CA GLU A 240 21.08 2.89 -4.12
C GLU A 240 20.10 2.68 -5.28
N SER A 241 18.81 2.88 -5.05
CA SER A 241 17.77 2.77 -6.06
C SER A 241 17.96 3.83 -7.15
N ASP A 242 18.16 5.09 -6.77
CA ASP A 242 18.39 6.19 -7.73
C ASP A 242 19.72 6.03 -8.50
N MET A 243 20.78 5.53 -7.85
CA MET A 243 22.02 5.17 -8.54
C MET A 243 21.79 4.10 -9.61
N PHE A 244 21.03 3.05 -9.29
CA PHE A 244 20.68 2.02 -10.28
C PHE A 244 19.86 2.59 -11.44
N HIS A 245 18.88 3.44 -11.17
CA HIS A 245 18.00 4.01 -12.19
C HIS A 245 18.68 5.06 -13.07
N SER A 246 19.69 5.77 -12.57
CA SER A 246 20.47 6.72 -13.37
C SER A 246 21.40 6.02 -14.37
N ASN A 247 22.08 4.94 -13.97
CA ASN A 247 22.94 4.17 -14.87
C ASN A 247 23.01 2.67 -14.49
N PRO A 248 22.10 1.83 -15.01
CA PRO A 248 22.03 0.41 -14.67
C PRO A 248 23.29 -0.38 -15.04
N LEU A 249 23.94 -0.03 -16.17
CA LEU A 249 25.12 -0.76 -16.65
C LEU A 249 26.34 -0.48 -15.77
N ALA A 250 26.53 0.78 -15.36
CA ALA A 250 27.59 1.15 -14.43
C ALA A 250 27.35 0.50 -13.06
N PHE A 251 26.11 0.55 -12.57
CA PHE A 251 25.71 -0.08 -11.31
C PHE A 251 26.00 -1.59 -11.30
N ILE A 252 25.60 -2.32 -12.34
CA ILE A 252 25.85 -3.76 -12.45
C ILE A 252 27.36 -4.05 -12.54
N LYS A 253 28.13 -3.30 -13.33
CA LYS A 253 29.59 -3.49 -13.44
C LYS A 253 30.30 -3.27 -12.11
N CYS A 254 29.96 -2.22 -11.38
CA CYS A 254 30.49 -2.00 -10.04
C CYS A 254 30.06 -3.10 -9.06
N SER A 255 28.79 -3.53 -9.11
CA SER A 255 28.26 -4.59 -8.23
C SER A 255 28.85 -5.98 -8.49
N ARG A 256 29.37 -6.25 -9.70
CA ARG A 256 30.06 -7.52 -10.04
C ARG A 256 31.39 -7.68 -9.29
N LEU A 257 32.05 -6.60 -8.88
CA LEU A 257 33.23 -6.67 -8.00
C LEU A 257 32.86 -7.02 -6.53
N PHE A 258 31.59 -6.86 -6.13
CA PHE A 258 31.07 -7.23 -4.81
C PHE A 258 30.55 -8.67 -4.71
N HIS A 259 30.69 -9.49 -5.76
CA HIS A 259 30.27 -10.91 -5.73
C HIS A 259 31.28 -11.83 -5.04
N ALA A 260 32.44 -11.33 -4.58
CA ALA A 260 33.33 -12.09 -3.72
C ALA A 260 33.02 -11.75 -2.25
N HIS A 261 32.51 -12.73 -1.52
CA HIS A 261 32.19 -12.71 -0.08
C HIS A 261 30.87 -12.04 0.36
N PHE A 262 29.79 -12.83 0.26
CA PHE A 262 28.81 -12.87 1.33
C PHE A 262 29.47 -13.41 2.61
N LEU A 263 29.76 -12.51 3.54
CA LEU A 263 29.68 -12.75 4.99
C LEU A 263 29.21 -11.44 5.62
N THR A 264 27.96 -11.49 6.08
CA THR A 264 27.34 -10.56 7.01
C THR A 264 28.22 -10.43 8.26
N SER A 265 28.96 -9.33 8.39
CA SER A 265 29.61 -8.99 9.65
C SER A 265 28.55 -8.80 10.72
N ASP A 266 28.75 -9.43 11.88
CA ASP A 266 28.09 -9.04 13.11
C ASP A 266 28.42 -7.57 13.39
N ARG A 267 27.38 -6.75 13.57
CA ARG A 267 27.42 -5.30 13.81
C ARG A 267 28.24 -4.50 12.81
N GLN A 268 27.53 -3.86 11.88
CA GLN A 268 27.66 -2.41 11.67
C GLN A 268 26.44 -1.90 10.90
N ASP A 269 25.45 -1.46 11.68
CA ASP A 269 24.65 -0.31 11.31
C ASP A 269 25.61 0.80 10.92
N SER A 270 25.53 1.29 9.68
CA SER A 270 26.06 2.55 9.13
C SER A 270 26.69 2.28 7.76
N TYR A 271 25.90 2.53 6.71
CA TYR A 271 26.25 2.77 5.31
C TYR A 271 27.12 1.73 4.56
N ILE A 272 26.62 1.27 3.40
CA ILE A 272 27.46 0.65 2.36
C ILE A 272 28.02 1.82 1.53
N VAL A 273 29.31 2.13 1.66
CA VAL A 273 29.96 3.07 0.72
C VAL A 273 30.19 2.36 -0.61
N VAL A 274 29.41 2.69 -1.62
CA VAL A 274 29.65 2.22 -3.00
C VAL A 274 30.77 3.08 -3.61
N VAL A 275 32.03 2.69 -3.40
CA VAL A 275 33.16 3.30 -4.12
C VAL A 275 33.30 2.65 -5.49
N CYS A 276 32.54 3.13 -6.47
CA CYS A 276 32.86 2.89 -7.89
C CYS A 276 34.08 3.75 -8.24
N ARG A 277 35.29 3.18 -8.23
CA ARG A 277 36.44 3.89 -8.80
C ARG A 277 36.19 4.10 -10.29
N ASN A 278 36.30 5.35 -10.74
CA ASN A 278 36.16 5.70 -12.16
C ASN A 278 37.02 4.79 -13.03
N GLN A 279 36.43 4.36 -14.16
CA GLN A 279 37.00 3.39 -15.09
C GLN A 279 38.33 3.82 -15.75
N THR A 280 38.86 5.00 -15.43
CA THR A 280 40.09 5.56 -16.00
C THR A 280 41.38 5.02 -15.37
N ASP A 281 41.32 4.35 -14.22
CA ASP A 281 42.53 3.88 -13.53
C ASP A 281 42.98 2.46 -13.93
N TRP A 282 42.25 1.77 -14.81
CA TRP A 282 42.58 0.39 -15.23
C TRP A 282 43.63 0.30 -16.35
N ILE A 283 44.26 1.42 -16.75
CA ILE A 283 45.28 1.42 -17.82
C ILE A 283 46.71 1.40 -17.27
N ASN A 284 46.96 1.59 -15.98
CA ASN A 284 48.31 1.50 -15.42
C ASN A 284 48.31 0.72 -14.10
N THR A 285 48.35 -0.61 -14.16
CA THR A 285 49.11 -1.48 -13.23
C THR A 285 49.11 -2.91 -13.74
#